data_AF-A0ABD7JMM9-F1
#
_entry.id   AF-A0ABD7JMM9-F1
#
_cell.length_a   1.000
_cell.length_b   1.000
_cell.length_c   1.000
_cell.angle_alpha   90.00
_cell.angle_beta   90.00
_cell.angle_gamma   90.00
#
_symmetry.space_group_name_H-M   'P 1'
#
loop_
_entity.id
_entity.type
_entity.pdbx_description
1 polymer ?
#
loop_
_entity_poly.entity_id
_entity_poly.type
_entity_poly.pdbx_seq_one_letter_code
_entity_poly.pdbx_strand_id
1 'polypeptide(L)'
;MKKKKFAIIAVLIVLISGGVYCMTKWIEHKNSPYNVSDVLDDKGVKLYKRGFRLLEEQLATYIKEHYSGVSKIEFSPIFVQGGDGQSMFRATIVPVIYDNHGNKAYLGRSVGEEDFGRFTSSGSIQLSFDGFDNEVIEIKVDDDYVNISNNEILPEKAKLSTSKRIDNNISALIKAGQIKNIEKNQNGSPRAEVKFNTQIRKGDHFKWR
;
A
#
# COMPACT_ATOMS: atom_id res chain seq x y z
N MET A 1 32.75 -21.46 50.13
CA MET A 1 31.57 -20.55 50.15
C MET A 1 31.63 -19.44 49.09
N LYS A 2 32.76 -18.74 48.91
CA LYS A 2 32.90 -17.64 47.91
C LYS A 2 32.55 -18.04 46.46
N LYS A 3 33.08 -19.17 45.95
CA LYS A 3 32.81 -19.66 44.57
C LYS A 3 31.33 -19.95 44.29
N LYS A 4 30.58 -20.50 45.26
CA LYS A 4 29.14 -20.75 45.14
C LYS A 4 28.32 -19.45 45.08
N LYS A 5 28.72 -18.42 45.86
CA LYS A 5 28.09 -17.09 45.80
C LYS A 5 28.34 -16.40 44.45
N PHE A 6 29.55 -16.51 43.90
CA PHE A 6 29.86 -16.02 42.55
C PHE A 6 29.06 -16.73 41.46
N ALA A 7 28.90 -18.06 41.54
CA ALA A 7 28.08 -18.81 40.58
C ALA A 7 26.60 -18.38 40.62
N ILE A 8 26.03 -18.17 41.82
CA ILE A 8 24.65 -17.69 41.98
C ILE A 8 24.49 -16.28 41.41
N ILE A 9 25.43 -15.38 41.66
CA ILE A 9 25.42 -14.01 41.10
C ILE A 9 25.53 -14.05 39.58
N ALA A 10 26.40 -14.90 39.02
CA ALA A 10 26.53 -15.05 37.56
C ALA A 10 25.23 -15.57 36.92
N VAL A 11 24.57 -16.56 37.52
CA VAL A 11 23.26 -17.06 37.06
C VAL A 11 22.19 -15.97 37.12
N LEU A 12 22.16 -15.18 38.20
CA LEU A 12 21.25 -14.03 38.33
C LEU A 12 21.48 -12.99 37.24
N ILE A 13 22.75 -12.64 36.95
CA ILE A 13 23.10 -11.70 35.88
C ILE A 13 22.64 -12.24 34.52
N VAL A 14 22.86 -13.52 34.23
CA VAL A 14 22.41 -14.13 32.96
C VAL A 14 20.88 -14.10 32.86
N LEU A 15 20.14 -14.45 33.91
CA LEU A 15 18.67 -14.41 33.91
C LEU A 15 18.13 -12.99 33.74
N ILE A 16 18.69 -12.01 34.45
CA ILE A 16 18.30 -10.60 34.33
C ILE A 16 18.61 -10.09 32.93
N SER A 17 19.80 -10.37 32.40
CA SER A 17 20.21 -9.94 31.05
C SER A 17 19.34 -10.56 29.96
N GLY A 18 18.99 -11.85 30.08
CA GLY A 18 18.06 -12.54 29.18
C GLY A 18 16.65 -11.95 29.26
N GLY A 19 16.14 -11.67 30.47
CA GLY A 19 14.85 -11.01 30.67
C GLY A 19 14.78 -9.62 30.03
N VAL A 20 15.81 -8.79 30.24
CA VAL A 20 15.93 -7.45 29.63
C VAL A 20 15.98 -7.56 28.11
N TYR A 21 16.80 -8.47 27.56
CA TYR A 21 16.89 -8.69 26.12
C TYR A 21 15.54 -9.10 25.51
N CYS A 22 14.85 -10.09 26.11
CA CYS A 22 13.52 -10.50 25.67
C CYS A 22 12.51 -9.35 25.72
N MET A 23 12.51 -8.55 26.79
CA MET A 23 11.63 -7.38 26.93
C MET A 23 11.92 -6.34 25.84
N THR A 24 13.19 -6.05 25.56
CA THR A 24 13.57 -5.11 24.48
C THR A 24 13.10 -5.60 23.12
N LYS A 25 13.28 -6.89 22.79
CA LYS A 25 12.82 -7.47 21.52
C LYS A 25 11.31 -7.46 21.37
N TRP A 26 10.58 -7.71 22.46
CA TRP A 26 9.12 -7.62 22.46
C TRP A 26 8.63 -6.18 22.22
N ILE A 27 9.26 -5.19 22.87
CA ILE A 27 8.98 -3.77 22.65
C ILE A 27 9.30 -3.37 21.20
N GLU A 28 10.44 -3.77 20.66
CA GLU A 28 10.81 -3.54 19.24
C GLU A 28 9.76 -4.13 18.29
N HIS A 29 9.33 -5.37 18.53
CA HIS A 29 8.32 -6.03 17.72
C HIS A 29 6.96 -5.33 17.81
N LYS A 30 6.55 -4.91 19.00
CA LYS A 30 5.28 -4.20 19.23
C LYS A 30 5.26 -2.82 18.58
N ASN A 31 6.40 -2.11 18.64
CA ASN A 31 6.56 -0.78 18.06
C ASN A 31 6.94 -0.80 16.58
N SER A 32 7.18 -1.98 16.00
CA SER A 32 7.47 -2.11 14.58
C SER A 32 6.29 -1.60 13.77
N PRO A 33 6.51 -0.70 12.78
CA PRO A 33 5.43 -0.23 11.93
C PRO A 33 4.86 -1.36 11.04
N TYR A 34 5.52 -2.51 10.96
CA TYR A 34 5.04 -3.67 10.21
C TYR A 34 4.23 -4.65 11.08
N ASN A 35 4.19 -4.45 12.39
CA ASN A 35 3.29 -5.20 13.25
C ASN A 35 1.91 -4.54 13.22
N VAL A 36 0.95 -5.16 12.54
CA VAL A 36 -0.42 -4.67 12.35
C VAL A 36 -1.47 -5.50 13.10
N SER A 37 -1.03 -6.37 14.01
CA SER A 37 -1.90 -7.34 14.70
C SER A 37 -2.96 -6.73 15.62
N ASP A 38 -2.80 -5.46 15.98
CA ASP A 38 -3.76 -4.65 16.74
C ASP A 38 -4.84 -3.99 15.86
N VAL A 39 -4.69 -4.00 14.54
CA VAL A 39 -5.65 -3.40 13.59
C VAL A 39 -6.17 -4.38 12.54
N LEU A 40 -5.42 -5.43 12.22
CA LEU A 40 -5.81 -6.50 11.30
C LEU A 40 -5.38 -7.84 11.88
N ASP A 41 -6.31 -8.79 11.89
CA ASP A 41 -6.00 -10.20 12.17
C ASP A 41 -5.35 -10.87 10.93
N ASP A 42 -4.96 -12.14 11.06
CA ASP A 42 -4.29 -12.87 9.98
C ASP A 42 -5.15 -12.97 8.70
N LYS A 43 -6.47 -13.15 8.87
CA LYS A 43 -7.42 -13.16 7.73
C LYS A 43 -7.47 -11.80 7.05
N GLY A 44 -7.57 -10.72 7.83
CA GLY A 44 -7.54 -9.33 7.34
C GLY A 44 -6.23 -9.00 6.63
N VAL A 45 -5.07 -9.38 7.18
CA VAL A 45 -3.77 -9.20 6.51
C VAL A 45 -3.75 -9.90 5.15
N LYS A 46 -4.25 -11.14 5.05
CA LYS A 46 -4.33 -11.87 3.79
C LYS A 46 -5.25 -11.17 2.78
N LEU A 47 -6.46 -10.80 3.20
CA LEU A 47 -7.44 -10.11 2.37
C LEU A 47 -6.90 -8.77 1.85
N TYR A 48 -6.30 -7.95 2.71
CA TYR A 48 -5.75 -6.65 2.33
C TYR A 48 -4.59 -6.77 1.35
N LYS A 49 -3.69 -7.73 1.55
CA LYS A 49 -2.61 -8.00 0.58
C LYS A 49 -3.17 -8.36 -0.79
N ARG A 50 -4.17 -9.25 -0.82
CA ARG A 50 -4.77 -9.71 -2.07
C ARG A 50 -5.58 -8.63 -2.76
N GLY A 51 -6.44 -7.93 -2.03
CA GLY A 51 -7.25 -6.84 -2.56
C GLY A 51 -6.38 -5.71 -3.12
N PHE A 52 -5.42 -5.21 -2.34
CA PHE A 52 -4.56 -4.13 -2.81
C PHE A 52 -3.66 -4.57 -3.96
N ARG A 53 -3.27 -5.86 -4.06
CA ARG A 53 -2.59 -6.37 -5.25
C ARG A 53 -3.44 -6.19 -6.52
N LEU A 54 -4.73 -6.50 -6.46
CA LEU A 54 -5.66 -6.30 -7.58
C LEU A 54 -5.83 -4.82 -7.91
N LEU A 55 -5.86 -3.95 -6.90
CA LEU A 55 -5.87 -2.49 -7.10
C LEU A 55 -4.58 -1.99 -7.77
N GLU A 56 -3.41 -2.45 -7.32
CA GLU A 56 -2.13 -2.12 -7.96
C GLU A 56 -2.11 -2.57 -9.42
N GLU A 57 -2.63 -3.76 -9.72
CA GLU A 57 -2.77 -4.28 -11.09
C GLU A 57 -3.70 -3.40 -11.94
N GLN A 58 -4.85 -2.98 -11.40
CA GLN A 58 -5.77 -2.09 -12.10
C GLN A 58 -5.11 -0.76 -12.47
N LEU A 59 -4.46 -0.12 -11.49
CA LEU A 59 -3.80 1.17 -11.68
C LEU A 59 -2.62 1.07 -12.64
N ALA A 60 -1.78 0.04 -12.49
CA ALA A 60 -0.65 -0.19 -13.37
C ALA A 60 -1.10 -0.48 -14.81
N THR A 61 -2.15 -1.30 -14.99
CA THR A 61 -2.70 -1.63 -16.31
C THR A 61 -3.20 -0.36 -17.00
N TYR A 62 -4.01 0.45 -16.31
CA TYR A 62 -4.51 1.71 -16.86
C TYR A 62 -3.38 2.64 -17.33
N ILE A 63 -2.38 2.87 -16.47
CA ILE A 63 -1.26 3.75 -16.81
C ILE A 63 -0.47 3.18 -18.00
N LYS A 64 -0.20 1.87 -18.01
CA LYS A 64 0.56 1.21 -19.08
C LYS A 64 -0.17 1.22 -20.42
N GLU A 65 -1.48 1.07 -20.44
CA GLU A 65 -2.24 1.00 -21.69
C GLU A 65 -2.57 2.39 -22.26
N HIS A 66 -2.64 3.42 -21.39
CA HIS A 66 -3.11 4.75 -21.80
C HIS A 66 -2.07 5.86 -21.80
N TYR A 67 -0.84 5.61 -21.33
CA TYR A 67 0.22 6.61 -21.28
C TYR A 67 1.52 6.11 -21.88
N SER A 68 2.03 6.79 -22.91
CA SER A 68 3.41 6.63 -23.37
C SER A 68 4.36 7.48 -22.52
N GLY A 69 5.65 7.13 -22.54
CA GLY A 69 6.69 7.89 -21.82
C GLY A 69 6.90 7.49 -20.37
N VAL A 70 6.15 6.50 -19.86
CA VAL A 70 6.31 5.95 -18.51
C VAL A 70 7.36 4.85 -18.54
N SER A 71 8.41 4.98 -17.75
CA SER A 71 9.49 3.98 -17.66
C SER A 71 9.22 2.93 -16.58
N LYS A 72 8.58 3.35 -15.48
CA LYS A 72 8.33 2.51 -14.31
C LYS A 72 7.14 2.99 -13.50
N ILE A 73 6.44 2.05 -12.88
CA ILE A 73 5.37 2.25 -11.90
C ILE A 73 5.77 1.51 -10.63
N GLU A 74 5.66 2.12 -9.47
CA GLU A 74 5.81 1.43 -8.19
C GLU A 74 4.76 1.87 -7.19
N PHE A 75 4.57 1.05 -6.16
CA PHE A 75 3.60 1.31 -5.12
C PHE A 75 4.27 1.40 -3.75
N SER A 76 3.75 2.31 -2.93
CA SER A 76 4.08 2.32 -1.51
C SER A 76 3.59 1.04 -0.82
N PRO A 77 4.05 0.74 0.40
CA PRO A 77 3.32 -0.18 1.27
C PRO A 77 1.85 0.26 1.43
N ILE A 78 1.00 -0.68 1.81
CA ILE A 78 -0.37 -0.44 2.24
C ILE A 78 -0.31 0.20 3.62
N PHE A 79 -0.56 1.51 3.69
CA PHE A 79 -0.58 2.25 4.93
C PHE A 79 -1.90 2.07 5.66
N VAL A 80 -1.86 1.48 6.86
CA VAL A 80 -3.03 1.28 7.72
C VAL A 80 -3.03 2.28 8.88
N GLN A 81 -4.20 2.86 9.14
CA GLN A 81 -4.47 3.79 10.23
C GLN A 81 -5.86 3.51 10.80
N GLY A 82 -6.08 3.87 12.06
CA GLY A 82 -7.32 3.59 12.79
C GLY A 82 -7.58 2.09 12.97
N GLY A 83 -8.82 1.75 13.32
CA GLY A 83 -9.17 0.39 13.75
C GLY A 83 -8.71 0.06 15.18
N ASP A 84 -8.20 1.06 15.90
CA ASP A 84 -7.72 1.00 17.29
C ASP A 84 -8.82 1.30 18.32
N GLY A 85 -10.08 1.37 17.86
CA GLY A 85 -11.23 1.79 18.66
C GLY A 85 -11.38 3.30 18.84
N GLN A 86 -10.42 4.11 18.37
CA GLN A 86 -10.46 5.57 18.45
C GLN A 86 -10.77 6.23 17.11
N SER A 87 -10.30 5.63 16.01
CA SER A 87 -10.51 6.18 14.67
C SER A 87 -10.93 5.11 13.66
N MET A 88 -11.68 5.54 12.64
CA MET A 88 -12.14 4.65 11.57
C MET A 88 -10.94 4.03 10.85
N PHE A 89 -10.98 2.72 10.66
CA PHE A 89 -9.95 2.01 9.93
C PHE A 89 -9.86 2.50 8.48
N ARG A 90 -8.64 2.71 8.01
CA ARG A 90 -8.34 3.10 6.64
C ARG A 90 -7.05 2.46 6.17
N ALA A 91 -7.09 1.86 4.98
CA ALA A 91 -5.88 1.48 4.25
C ALA A 91 -5.70 2.37 3.01
N THR A 92 -4.46 2.74 2.71
CA THR A 92 -4.11 3.65 1.60
C THR A 92 -2.81 3.21 0.92
N ILE A 93 -2.77 3.26 -0.41
CA ILE A 93 -1.52 3.15 -1.18
C ILE A 93 -1.25 4.44 -1.94
N VAL A 94 0.02 4.64 -2.29
CA VAL A 94 0.49 5.75 -3.13
C VAL A 94 1.17 5.17 -4.36
N PRO A 95 0.52 5.22 -5.54
CA PRO A 95 1.17 4.92 -6.80
C PRO A 95 2.21 5.99 -7.14
N VAL A 96 3.33 5.55 -7.71
CA VAL A 96 4.43 6.40 -8.16
C VAL A 96 4.75 6.06 -9.59
N ILE A 97 4.86 7.07 -10.45
CA ILE A 97 5.22 6.91 -11.86
C ILE A 97 6.56 7.58 -12.13
N TYR A 98 7.32 6.97 -13.03
CA TYR A 98 8.60 7.46 -13.50
C TYR A 98 8.51 7.76 -14.98
N ASP A 99 9.06 8.90 -15.40
CA ASP A 99 9.24 9.19 -16.82
C ASP A 99 10.53 8.55 -17.37
N ASN A 100 10.72 8.61 -18.69
CA ASN A 100 11.92 8.09 -19.35
C ASN A 100 13.21 8.87 -19.05
N HIS A 101 13.14 9.95 -18.27
CA HIS A 101 14.30 10.76 -17.86
C HIS A 101 14.70 10.47 -16.41
N GLY A 102 14.01 9.55 -15.73
CA GLY A 102 14.27 9.19 -14.33
C GLY A 102 13.61 10.11 -13.32
N ASN A 103 12.76 11.05 -13.73
CA ASN A 103 11.97 11.83 -12.78
C ASN A 103 10.83 10.96 -12.25
N LYS A 104 10.48 11.12 -10.97
CA LYS A 104 9.40 10.39 -10.31
C LYS A 104 8.34 11.34 -9.77
N ALA A 105 7.09 10.95 -9.85
CA ALA A 105 5.96 11.68 -9.28
C ALA A 105 4.97 10.76 -8.58
N TYR A 106 4.26 11.32 -7.62
CA TYR A 106 3.34 10.61 -6.75
C TYR A 106 1.90 10.92 -7.12
N LEU A 107 1.12 9.87 -7.37
CA LEU A 107 -0.31 10.01 -7.61
C LEU A 107 -1.09 10.06 -6.29
N GLY A 108 -2.28 10.64 -6.36
CA GLY A 108 -3.26 10.67 -5.28
C GLY A 108 -2.90 11.56 -4.10
N ARG A 109 -2.21 12.67 -4.37
CA ARG A 109 -1.90 13.76 -3.44
C ARG A 109 -2.03 15.11 -4.13
N SER A 110 -1.99 16.19 -3.37
CA SER A 110 -2.12 17.53 -3.94
C SER A 110 -0.97 17.89 -4.88
N VAL A 111 -1.30 18.60 -5.97
CA VAL A 111 -0.34 19.24 -6.87
C VAL A 111 -0.72 20.71 -6.98
N GLY A 112 0.08 21.59 -6.39
CA GLY A 112 -0.35 22.98 -6.15
C GLY A 112 -1.56 23.00 -5.23
N GLU A 113 -2.64 23.66 -5.65
CA GLU A 113 -3.88 23.81 -4.88
C GLU A 113 -4.90 22.68 -5.11
N GLU A 114 -4.68 21.81 -6.11
CA GLU A 114 -5.63 20.75 -6.48
C GLU A 114 -5.32 19.44 -5.73
N ASP A 115 -6.31 18.84 -5.04
CA ASP A 115 -6.23 17.50 -4.41
C ASP A 115 -6.85 16.43 -5.33
N PHE A 116 -6.06 15.43 -5.71
CA PHE A 116 -6.49 14.33 -6.59
C PHE A 116 -7.05 13.11 -5.84
N GLY A 117 -7.18 13.19 -4.52
CA GLY A 117 -7.74 12.15 -3.67
C GLY A 117 -6.83 10.92 -3.54
N ARG A 118 -6.99 10.15 -2.47
CA ARG A 118 -6.09 9.02 -2.13
C ARG A 118 -6.65 7.67 -2.58
N PHE A 119 -5.79 6.73 -2.95
CA PHE A 119 -6.20 5.37 -3.36
C PHE A 119 -6.38 4.48 -2.14
N THR A 120 -7.63 4.19 -1.76
CA THR A 120 -7.98 3.75 -0.41
C THR A 120 -8.96 2.60 -0.36
N SER A 121 -9.02 1.93 0.80
CA SER A 121 -9.99 0.86 1.11
C SER A 121 -11.46 1.34 1.23
N SER A 122 -11.72 2.63 1.05
CA SER A 122 -13.08 3.20 1.09
C SER A 122 -13.46 3.93 -0.20
N GLY A 123 -12.53 4.09 -1.14
CA GLY A 123 -12.75 4.88 -2.35
C GLY A 123 -12.13 4.32 -3.62
N SER A 124 -11.45 3.18 -3.54
CA SER A 124 -10.80 2.53 -4.70
C SER A 124 -11.02 1.03 -4.70
N ILE A 125 -11.04 0.43 -3.50
CA ILE A 125 -11.37 -0.99 -3.31
C ILE A 125 -12.07 -1.15 -1.98
N GLN A 126 -13.06 -2.03 -1.87
CA GLN A 126 -13.73 -2.41 -0.64
C GLN A 126 -13.42 -3.87 -0.34
N LEU A 127 -13.11 -4.14 0.93
CA LEU A 127 -12.62 -5.42 1.40
C LEU A 127 -13.39 -5.80 2.66
N SER A 128 -14.08 -6.93 2.62
CA SER A 128 -14.88 -7.44 3.73
C SER A 128 -14.94 -8.96 3.69
N PHE A 129 -15.67 -9.54 4.65
CA PHE A 129 -16.01 -10.95 4.68
C PHE A 129 -17.54 -11.09 4.64
N ASP A 130 -18.05 -12.12 3.95
CA ASP A 130 -19.46 -12.45 4.00
C ASP A 130 -19.84 -13.17 5.32
N GLY A 131 -21.11 -13.54 5.47
CA GLY A 131 -21.60 -14.26 6.66
C GLY A 131 -21.02 -15.67 6.84
N PHE A 132 -20.23 -16.17 5.89
CA PHE A 132 -19.58 -17.48 5.90
C PHE A 132 -18.05 -17.37 5.95
N ASP A 133 -17.51 -16.19 6.31
CA ASP A 133 -16.07 -15.88 6.32
C ASP A 133 -15.38 -15.95 4.94
N ASN A 134 -16.11 -15.89 3.83
CA ASN A 134 -15.50 -15.80 2.50
C ASN A 134 -15.07 -14.36 2.19
N GLU A 135 -13.94 -14.23 1.48
CA GLU A 135 -13.40 -12.93 1.07
C GLU A 135 -14.34 -12.21 0.08
N VAL A 136 -14.73 -10.99 0.41
CA VAL A 136 -15.46 -10.07 -0.47
C VAL A 136 -14.51 -8.98 -0.94
N ILE A 137 -14.27 -8.92 -2.25
CA ILE A 137 -13.41 -7.91 -2.88
C ILE A 137 -14.20 -7.20 -3.96
N GLU A 138 -14.43 -5.91 -3.77
CA GLU A 138 -15.14 -5.05 -4.72
C GLU A 138 -14.25 -3.88 -5.12
N ILE A 139 -13.92 -3.78 -6.40
CA ILE A 139 -13.02 -2.73 -6.90
C ILE A 139 -13.82 -1.66 -7.65
N LYS A 140 -13.44 -0.40 -7.49
CA LYS A 140 -14.11 0.70 -8.19
C LYS A 140 -13.75 0.68 -9.68
N VAL A 141 -14.78 0.73 -10.53
CA VAL A 141 -14.68 0.89 -11.98
C VAL A 141 -15.65 2.00 -12.36
N ASP A 142 -15.13 3.10 -12.89
CA ASP A 142 -15.90 4.33 -13.11
C ASP A 142 -16.64 4.80 -11.84
N ASP A 143 -17.96 4.83 -11.82
CA ASP A 143 -18.77 5.24 -10.66
C ASP A 143 -19.31 4.06 -9.83
N ASP A 144 -19.09 2.82 -10.28
CA ASP A 144 -19.61 1.60 -9.65
C ASP A 144 -18.51 0.75 -9.01
N TYR A 145 -18.92 -0.25 -8.22
CA TYR A 145 -18.05 -1.28 -7.67
C TYR A 145 -18.34 -2.62 -8.32
N VAL A 146 -17.29 -3.32 -8.74
CA VAL A 146 -17.38 -4.63 -9.36
C VAL A 146 -16.80 -5.68 -8.41
N ASN A 147 -17.60 -6.70 -8.09
CA ASN A 147 -17.13 -7.83 -7.30
C ASN A 147 -16.14 -8.69 -8.11
N ILE A 148 -14.97 -8.92 -7.52
CA ILE A 148 -13.86 -9.72 -8.05
C ILE A 148 -13.32 -10.71 -7.00
N SER A 149 -14.15 -11.12 -6.04
CA SER A 149 -13.78 -12.03 -4.94
C SER A 149 -13.05 -13.28 -5.38
N ASN A 150 -13.41 -13.85 -6.53
CA ASN A 150 -12.89 -15.13 -7.01
C ASN A 150 -11.67 -15.00 -7.94
N ASN A 151 -11.12 -13.80 -8.11
CA ASN A 151 -10.06 -13.52 -9.09
C ASN A 151 -8.69 -13.38 -8.43
N GLU A 152 -7.73 -14.23 -8.80
CA GLU A 152 -6.34 -14.11 -8.32
C GLU A 152 -5.57 -12.99 -9.02
N ILE A 153 -5.94 -12.71 -10.27
CA ILE A 153 -5.40 -11.65 -11.13
C ILE A 153 -6.54 -10.70 -11.54
N LEU A 154 -6.22 -9.45 -11.86
CA LEU A 154 -7.19 -8.46 -12.33
C LEU A 154 -8.01 -8.99 -13.54
N PRO A 155 -9.34 -9.14 -13.43
CA PRO A 155 -10.17 -9.55 -14.56
C PRO A 155 -10.46 -8.38 -15.51
N GLU A 156 -10.79 -8.67 -16.78
CA GLU A 156 -11.12 -7.67 -17.79
C GLU A 156 -12.21 -6.69 -17.34
N LYS A 157 -13.28 -7.19 -16.69
CA LYS A 157 -14.38 -6.36 -16.15
C LYS A 157 -13.95 -5.34 -15.09
N ALA A 158 -12.75 -5.50 -14.52
CA ALA A 158 -12.19 -4.61 -13.52
C ALA A 158 -11.16 -3.64 -14.11
N LYS A 159 -10.80 -3.75 -15.39
CA LYS A 159 -9.91 -2.78 -16.03
C LYS A 159 -10.60 -1.44 -16.20
N LEU A 160 -9.85 -0.36 -16.03
CA LEU A 160 -10.32 0.98 -16.31
C LEU A 160 -10.14 1.26 -17.80
N SER A 161 -11.20 1.69 -18.48
CA SER A 161 -11.10 2.23 -19.85
C SER A 161 -10.87 3.75 -19.85
N THR A 162 -11.32 4.43 -18.79
CA THR A 162 -11.13 5.85 -18.55
C THR A 162 -10.88 6.11 -17.05
N SER A 163 -10.21 7.21 -16.72
CA SER A 163 -10.07 7.63 -15.32
C SER A 163 -9.75 9.12 -15.24
N LYS A 164 -10.78 9.97 -15.12
CA LYS A 164 -10.61 11.42 -14.94
C LYS A 164 -9.67 11.75 -13.79
N ARG A 165 -9.72 10.96 -12.72
CA ARG A 165 -8.87 11.12 -11.54
C ARG A 165 -7.38 10.94 -11.86
N ILE A 166 -7.01 9.85 -12.53
CA ILE A 166 -5.63 9.58 -12.92
C ILE A 166 -5.19 10.57 -14.00
N ASP A 167 -6.08 10.84 -14.96
CA ASP A 167 -5.81 11.73 -16.09
C ASP A 167 -5.49 13.16 -15.66
N ASN A 168 -6.34 13.74 -14.82
CA ASN A 168 -6.14 15.09 -14.32
C ASN A 168 -4.89 15.14 -13.42
N ASN A 169 -4.65 14.09 -12.61
CA ASN A 169 -3.49 14.06 -11.73
C ASN A 169 -2.18 14.03 -12.53
N ILE A 170 -2.04 13.16 -13.54
CA ILE A 170 -0.85 13.11 -14.41
C ILE A 170 -0.68 14.42 -15.16
N SER A 171 -1.77 14.98 -15.69
CA SER A 171 -1.73 16.29 -16.39
C SER A 171 -1.20 17.41 -15.49
N ALA A 172 -1.66 17.46 -14.24
CA ALA A 172 -1.19 18.44 -13.27
C ALA A 172 0.29 18.25 -12.89
N LEU A 173 0.74 17.00 -12.77
CA LEU A 173 2.14 16.67 -12.48
C LEU A 173 3.08 17.10 -13.63
N ILE A 174 2.64 16.92 -14.88
CA ILE A 174 3.36 17.42 -16.07
C ILE A 174 3.41 18.95 -16.06
N LYS A 175 2.27 19.61 -15.83
CA LYS A 175 2.19 21.08 -15.75
C LYS A 175 3.07 21.65 -14.63
N ALA A 176 3.18 20.95 -13.52
CA ALA A 176 4.06 21.30 -12.40
C ALA A 176 5.55 20.97 -12.65
N GLY A 177 5.88 20.33 -13.78
CA GLY A 177 7.25 19.97 -14.15
C GLY A 177 7.87 18.84 -13.32
N GLN A 178 7.06 18.05 -12.59
CA GLN A 178 7.57 16.92 -11.78
C GLN A 178 7.96 15.72 -12.64
N ILE A 179 7.31 15.56 -13.78
CA ILE A 179 7.55 14.55 -14.81
C ILE A 179 7.37 15.21 -16.17
N LYS A 180 8.00 14.66 -17.21
CA LYS A 180 7.94 15.23 -18.58
C LYS A 180 7.87 14.14 -19.64
N ASN A 181 7.42 14.52 -20.84
CA ASN A 181 7.31 13.65 -22.01
C ASN A 181 6.46 12.38 -21.76
N ILE A 182 5.48 12.47 -20.86
CA ILE A 182 4.42 11.47 -20.70
C ILE A 182 3.20 11.99 -21.46
N GLU A 183 2.63 11.16 -22.32
CA GLU A 183 1.52 11.53 -23.20
C GLU A 183 0.40 10.49 -23.13
N LYS A 184 -0.85 10.97 -23.04
CA LYS A 184 -2.01 10.09 -23.07
C LYS A 184 -2.28 9.63 -24.50
N ASN A 185 -2.17 8.33 -24.78
CA ASN A 185 -2.43 7.75 -26.09
C ASN A 185 -2.63 6.22 -25.98
N GLN A 186 -3.03 5.60 -27.09
CA GLN A 186 -3.28 4.15 -27.16
C GLN A 186 -2.00 3.30 -27.33
N ASN A 187 -0.84 3.92 -27.60
CA ASN A 187 0.41 3.17 -27.72
C ASN A 187 0.91 2.71 -26.34
N GLY A 188 0.59 3.50 -25.31
CA GLY A 188 0.93 3.19 -23.93
C GLY A 188 2.44 3.04 -23.68
N SER A 189 2.77 2.40 -22.57
CA SER A 189 4.12 2.04 -22.14
C SER A 189 4.18 0.54 -21.82
N PRO A 190 4.06 -0.36 -22.82
CA PRO A 190 4.00 -1.81 -22.59
C PRO A 190 5.23 -2.35 -21.87
N ARG A 191 6.39 -1.71 -22.07
CA ARG A 191 7.68 -2.06 -21.47
C ARG A 191 7.94 -1.42 -20.10
N ALA A 192 7.02 -0.60 -19.58
CA ALA A 192 7.18 -0.02 -18.25
C ALA A 192 7.30 -1.12 -17.19
N GLU A 193 8.30 -1.00 -16.33
CA GLU A 193 8.48 -1.87 -15.17
C GLU A 193 7.35 -1.60 -14.15
N VAL A 194 6.84 -2.65 -13.49
CA VAL A 194 5.86 -2.49 -12.41
C VAL A 194 6.38 -3.15 -11.14
N LYS A 195 6.56 -2.36 -10.08
CA LYS A 195 6.95 -2.83 -8.74
C LYS A 195 5.76 -2.76 -7.78
N PHE A 196 5.08 -3.89 -7.68
CA PHE A 196 3.99 -4.13 -6.73
C PHE A 196 4.49 -4.19 -5.28
N ASN A 197 3.65 -3.80 -4.31
CA ASN A 197 4.05 -3.74 -2.91
C ASN A 197 2.90 -4.00 -1.93
N THR A 198 2.69 -5.29 -1.62
CA THR A 198 1.68 -5.72 -0.66
C THR A 198 2.17 -5.73 0.80
N GLN A 199 3.28 -5.06 1.12
CA GLN A 199 3.66 -4.90 2.54
C GLN A 199 2.64 -4.00 3.23
N ILE A 200 2.20 -4.38 4.43
CA ILE A 200 1.29 -3.55 5.25
C ILE A 200 2.12 -2.84 6.30
N ARG A 201 1.91 -1.53 6.44
CA ARG A 201 2.66 -0.67 7.36
C ARG A 201 1.72 0.28 8.10
N LYS A 202 1.86 0.40 9.40
CA LYS A 202 1.20 1.44 10.20
C LYS A 202 1.71 2.83 9.87
N GLY A 203 0.79 3.78 9.95
CA GLY A 203 1.07 5.20 10.00
C GLY A 203 0.77 5.92 8.69
N ASP A 204 1.33 7.12 8.57
CA ASP A 204 0.89 8.05 7.57
C ASP A 204 1.54 7.84 6.19
N HIS A 205 0.71 7.63 5.17
CA HIS A 205 1.10 7.57 3.78
C HIS A 205 1.87 8.81 3.29
N PHE A 206 1.70 9.97 3.91
CA PHE A 206 2.48 11.18 3.57
C PHE A 206 3.98 11.05 3.87
N LYS A 207 4.38 10.05 4.67
CA LYS A 207 5.80 9.74 4.93
C LYS A 207 6.49 9.07 3.74
N TRP A 208 5.74 8.65 2.72
CA TRP A 208 6.29 8.11 1.47
C TRP A 208 6.73 9.23 0.51
N ARG A 209 8.04 9.36 0.30
CA ARG A 209 8.72 10.43 -0.45
C ARG A 209 9.87 9.92 -1.30
#